data_AF-A0A2T9XWI0-F1
#
_entry.id   AF-A0A2T9XWI0-F1
#
_cell.length_a   1.000
_cell.length_b   1.000
_cell.length_c   1.000
_cell.angle_alpha   90.00
_cell.angle_beta   90.00
_cell.angle_gamma   90.00
#
_symmetry.space_group_name_H-M   'P 1'
#
loop_
_entity.id
_entity.type
_entity.pdbx_description
1 polymer ?
#
loop_
_entity_poly.entity_id
_entity_poly.type
_entity_poly.pdbx_seq_one_letter_code
_entity_poly.pdbx_strand_id
1 'polypeptide(L)'
;MGMNQRPPGIPWHRLRRFAKPAATLVALALLAVLGGIGATSLRLTATLDPASTVWDTLTAIGTLGATVIALWLALSSWRRGRDSGTRLVSAWVTETYEPVVGASHYRRLATLHVANESDEPAFDAHVSVIVGVHAVPLGPLSAPAPIAVLPPRRELTFDLSTPLRAHDDTWNPRASVSFRDRFDRWWVRDENGLLRRGGAGRWIETNDSQQMLQLGSESLENPLRVTMWFLAGLRAADRADLSNFDGFLAPEAPGWSDVNWEDLRRDTFDFQPTSMVAYPAPYIARVKLSGDVHLQGKTVSVDGLFATGGPWMFVTLTYRPERGWRVFGIGSTVQPDRILLADGTFGQPE
;
A
#
# COMPACT_ATOMS: atom_id res chain seq x y z
N MET A 1 35.52 3.62 20.56
CA MET A 1 35.19 4.92 21.17
C MET A 1 35.57 5.99 20.16
N GLY A 2 34.58 6.60 19.50
CA GLY A 2 34.78 7.54 18.40
C GLY A 2 33.43 8.09 17.97
N MET A 3 32.98 9.13 18.67
CA MET A 3 31.74 9.85 18.38
C MET A 3 31.92 10.67 17.09
N ASN A 4 31.31 10.21 15.99
CA ASN A 4 31.10 11.05 14.81
C ASN A 4 29.86 11.92 15.06
N GLN A 5 30.07 13.13 15.59
CA GLN A 5 29.05 14.17 15.58
C GLN A 5 28.89 14.71 14.16
N ARG A 6 27.72 14.48 13.55
CA ARG A 6 27.33 15.15 12.30
C ARG A 6 27.06 16.64 12.59
N PRO A 7 27.44 17.57 11.71
CA PRO A 7 27.09 18.98 11.87
C PRO A 7 25.57 19.17 11.78
N PRO A 8 25.00 20.16 12.49
CA PRO A 8 23.57 20.44 12.45
C PRO A 8 23.17 20.86 11.03
N GLY A 9 22.42 20.00 10.35
CA GLY A 9 21.85 20.29 9.04
C GLY A 9 20.93 21.50 9.14
N ILE A 10 21.19 22.50 8.30
CA ILE A 10 20.33 23.68 8.18
C ILE A 10 18.90 23.20 7.88
N PRO A 11 17.90 23.57 8.69
CA PRO A 11 16.54 23.10 8.50
C PRO A 11 15.95 23.59 7.16
N TRP A 12 15.82 22.69 6.18
CA TRP A 12 15.24 22.92 4.84
C TRP A 12 13.82 23.53 4.87
N HIS A 13 13.12 23.43 6.00
CA HIS A 13 11.82 24.05 6.23
C HIS A 13 11.88 25.58 6.37
N ARG A 14 13.04 26.17 6.73
CA ARG A 14 13.20 27.64 6.74
C ARG A 14 13.41 28.21 5.34
N LEU A 15 14.05 27.49 4.42
CA LEU A 15 14.22 27.90 3.01
C LEU A 15 12.90 27.86 2.22
N ARG A 16 11.95 26.98 2.58
CA ARG A 16 10.62 26.87 1.95
C ARG A 16 9.69 28.07 2.20
N ARG A 17 9.86 28.81 3.29
CA ARG A 17 9.04 30.00 3.57
C ARG A 17 9.44 31.22 2.74
N PHE A 18 10.65 31.26 2.20
CA PHE A 18 11.14 32.37 1.37
C PHE A 18 11.01 32.11 -0.13
N ALA A 19 10.94 30.86 -0.59
CA ALA A 19 10.88 30.56 -2.03
C ALA A 19 9.58 31.01 -2.72
N LYS A 20 8.43 30.92 -2.03
CA LYS A 20 7.14 31.42 -2.56
C LYS A 20 7.11 32.96 -2.67
N PRO A 21 7.41 33.74 -1.61
CA PRO A 21 7.46 35.19 -1.74
C PRO A 21 8.59 35.66 -2.65
N ALA A 22 9.75 34.98 -2.70
CA ALA A 22 10.85 35.33 -3.60
C ALA A 22 10.48 35.16 -5.08
N ALA A 23 9.80 34.06 -5.46
CA ALA A 23 9.36 33.88 -6.84
C ALA A 23 8.29 34.92 -7.24
N THR A 24 7.37 35.27 -6.34
CA THR A 24 6.38 36.33 -6.58
C THR A 24 7.04 37.72 -6.65
N LEU A 25 8.03 37.99 -5.80
CA LEU A 25 8.80 39.23 -5.82
C LEU A 25 9.66 39.36 -7.08
N VAL A 26 10.27 38.28 -7.56
CA VAL A 26 11.04 38.26 -8.81
C VAL A 26 10.11 38.46 -10.01
N ALA A 27 8.92 37.84 -10.02
CA ALA A 27 7.93 38.07 -11.07
C ALA A 27 7.37 39.51 -11.05
N LEU A 28 7.09 40.07 -9.87
CA LEU A 28 6.67 41.46 -9.71
C LEU A 28 7.79 42.45 -10.10
N ALA A 29 9.03 42.16 -9.73
CA ALA A 29 10.19 42.96 -10.12
C ALA A 29 10.43 42.94 -11.63
N LEU A 30 10.30 41.78 -12.28
CA LEU A 30 10.37 41.65 -13.73
C LEU A 30 9.25 42.40 -14.44
N LEU A 31 8.01 42.32 -13.94
CA LEU A 31 6.87 43.09 -14.46
C LEU A 31 7.07 44.59 -14.28
N ALA A 32 7.64 45.03 -13.15
CA ALA A 32 7.93 46.43 -12.89
C ALA A 32 9.06 46.96 -13.79
N VAL A 33 10.12 46.17 -14.01
CA VAL A 33 11.21 46.52 -14.94
C VAL A 33 10.70 46.58 -16.37
N LEU A 34 9.89 45.62 -16.80
CA LEU A 34 9.28 45.61 -18.14
C LEU A 34 8.30 46.78 -18.32
N GLY A 35 7.50 47.11 -17.31
CA GLY A 35 6.63 48.28 -17.30
C GLY A 35 7.42 49.60 -17.34
N GLY A 36 8.55 49.67 -16.63
CA GLY A 36 9.47 50.81 -16.64
C GLY A 36 10.15 51.01 -18.00
N ILE A 37 10.59 49.92 -18.65
CA ILE A 37 11.15 49.95 -20.01
C ILE A 37 10.08 50.36 -21.03
N GLY A 38 8.84 49.86 -20.89
CA GLY A 38 7.71 50.29 -21.73
C GLY A 38 7.37 51.77 -21.57
N ALA A 39 7.33 52.29 -20.33
CA ALA A 39 7.03 53.69 -20.04
C ALA A 39 8.14 54.65 -20.47
N THR A 40 9.40 54.26 -20.35
CA THR A 40 10.55 55.04 -20.84
C THR A 40 10.61 55.05 -22.37
N SER A 41 10.32 53.92 -23.01
CA SER A 41 10.21 53.83 -24.47
C SER A 41 9.08 54.71 -25.00
N LEU A 42 7.89 54.67 -24.38
CA LEU A 42 6.75 55.55 -24.72
C LEU A 42 7.06 57.04 -24.56
N ARG A 43 7.83 57.41 -23.52
CA ARG A 43 8.26 58.80 -23.30
C ARG A 43 9.28 59.28 -24.34
N LEU A 44 10.19 58.40 -24.77
CA LEU A 44 11.19 58.71 -25.80
C LEU A 44 10.54 58.82 -27.19
N THR A 45 9.59 57.95 -27.53
CA THR A 45 8.93 57.99 -28.85
C THR A 45 7.82 59.04 -28.96
N ALA A 46 7.22 59.50 -27.84
CA ALA A 46 6.29 60.64 -27.86
C ALA A 46 6.91 61.98 -28.31
N THR A 47 8.25 62.05 -28.46
CA THR A 47 8.95 63.24 -28.98
C THR A 47 9.25 63.19 -30.49
N LEU A 48 9.03 62.04 -31.15
CA LEU A 48 9.34 61.84 -32.57
C LEU A 48 8.22 61.03 -33.25
N ASP A 49 7.41 61.74 -34.04
CA ASP A 49 6.42 61.26 -35.01
C ASP A 49 5.23 60.40 -34.47
N PRO A 50 3.98 60.91 -34.49
CA PRO A 50 2.82 60.24 -33.88
C PRO A 50 2.29 58.99 -34.62
N ALA A 51 2.77 58.70 -35.84
CA ALA A 51 2.27 57.58 -36.65
C ALA A 51 3.05 56.26 -36.47
N SER A 52 4.37 56.32 -36.24
CA SER A 52 5.21 55.14 -35.95
C SER A 52 5.02 54.65 -34.51
N THR A 53 4.73 55.58 -33.60
CA THR A 53 4.53 55.35 -32.16
C THR A 53 3.40 54.38 -31.85
N VAL A 54 2.31 54.37 -32.61
CA VAL A 54 1.16 53.48 -32.36
C VAL A 54 1.52 52.04 -32.66
N TRP A 55 2.22 51.78 -33.76
CA TRP A 55 2.60 50.43 -34.18
C TRP A 55 3.70 49.85 -33.27
N ASP A 56 4.67 50.67 -32.87
CA ASP A 56 5.72 50.28 -31.92
C ASP A 56 5.15 49.99 -30.52
N THR A 57 4.16 50.77 -30.10
CA THR A 57 3.46 50.55 -28.82
C THR A 57 2.63 49.26 -28.86
N LEU A 58 1.94 49.00 -29.97
CA LEU A 58 1.16 47.76 -30.15
C LEU A 58 2.04 46.51 -30.20
N THR A 59 3.22 46.57 -30.85
CA THR A 59 4.18 45.45 -30.86
C THR A 59 4.81 45.23 -29.49
N ALA A 60 5.12 46.29 -28.74
CA ALA A 60 5.60 46.19 -27.37
C ALA A 60 4.56 45.53 -26.44
N ILE A 61 3.29 45.94 -26.53
CA ILE A 61 2.18 45.33 -25.78
C ILE A 61 2.01 43.85 -26.18
N GLY A 62 2.07 43.53 -27.48
CA GLY A 62 1.99 42.15 -27.96
C GLY A 62 3.10 41.25 -27.43
N THR A 63 4.33 41.77 -27.38
CA THR A 63 5.51 41.04 -26.87
C THR A 63 5.42 40.80 -25.35
N LEU A 64 4.97 41.80 -24.59
CA LEU A 64 4.72 41.67 -23.16
C LEU A 64 3.62 40.64 -22.87
N GLY A 65 2.52 40.68 -23.63
CA GLY A 65 1.44 39.71 -23.54
C GLY A 65 1.93 38.27 -23.80
N ALA A 66 2.68 38.06 -24.88
CA ALA A 66 3.24 36.76 -25.23
C ALA A 66 4.20 36.23 -24.14
N THR A 67 5.02 37.10 -23.56
CA THR A 67 5.98 36.73 -22.50
C THR A 67 5.26 36.30 -21.21
N VAL A 68 4.20 37.02 -20.82
CA VAL A 68 3.39 36.67 -19.66
C VAL A 68 2.70 35.32 -19.87
N ILE A 69 2.13 35.08 -21.06
CA ILE A 69 1.49 33.81 -21.41
C ILE A 69 2.52 32.67 -21.42
N ALA A 70 3.70 32.89 -22.00
CA ALA A 70 4.78 31.90 -22.02
C ALA A 70 5.27 31.55 -20.60
N LEU A 71 5.43 32.55 -19.73
CA LEU A 71 5.80 32.34 -18.34
C LEU A 71 4.71 31.56 -17.58
N TRP A 72 3.44 31.91 -17.80
CA TRP A 72 2.30 31.19 -17.22
C TRP A 72 2.22 29.74 -17.72
N LEU A 73 2.40 29.52 -19.02
CA LEU A 73 2.45 28.19 -19.61
C LEU A 73 3.61 27.37 -19.06
N ALA A 74 4.81 27.95 -18.94
CA ALA A 74 5.98 27.30 -18.33
C ALA A 74 5.75 26.97 -16.84
N LEU A 75 5.16 27.88 -16.06
CA LEU A 75 4.81 27.61 -14.66
C LEU A 75 3.76 26.50 -14.54
N SER A 76 2.76 26.52 -15.43
CA SER A 76 1.67 25.55 -15.45
C SER A 76 2.14 24.18 -15.95
N SER A 77 3.06 24.12 -16.90
CA SER A 77 3.66 22.88 -17.40
C SER A 77 4.61 22.29 -16.36
N TRP A 78 5.40 23.13 -15.66
CA TRP A 78 6.23 22.69 -14.55
C TRP A 78 5.40 22.11 -13.40
N ARG A 79 4.26 22.72 -13.07
CA ARG A 79 3.31 22.16 -12.09
C ARG A 79 2.69 20.85 -12.59
N ARG A 80 2.28 20.77 -13.86
CA ARG A 80 1.69 19.56 -14.46
C ARG A 80 2.70 18.41 -14.57
N GLY A 81 3.94 18.68 -14.95
CA GLY A 81 5.02 17.69 -15.00
C GLY A 81 5.45 17.19 -13.62
N ARG A 82 5.23 17.98 -12.56
CA ARG A 82 5.47 17.52 -11.18
C ARG A 82 4.44 16.50 -10.68
N ASP A 83 3.27 16.48 -11.30
CA ASP A 83 2.18 15.56 -10.99
C ASP A 83 1.98 14.52 -12.12
N SER A 84 2.84 14.50 -13.15
CA SER A 84 2.71 13.54 -14.26
C SER A 84 3.27 12.16 -13.92
N GLY A 85 4.37 12.09 -13.14
CA GLY A 85 4.93 10.80 -12.70
C GLY A 85 3.97 10.00 -11.81
N THR A 86 3.15 10.68 -11.01
CA THR A 86 2.20 10.02 -10.08
C THR A 86 0.93 9.52 -10.77
N ARG A 87 0.67 9.96 -12.00
CA ARG A 87 -0.47 9.50 -12.83
C ARG A 87 -0.30 8.09 -13.38
N LEU A 88 0.87 7.49 -13.21
CA LEU A 88 1.25 6.26 -13.89
C LEU A 88 1.51 5.10 -12.93
N VAL A 89 1.25 5.28 -11.63
CA VAL A 89 1.16 4.17 -10.67
C VAL A 89 -0.26 3.63 -10.67
N SER A 90 -0.41 2.33 -10.87
CA SER A 90 -1.69 1.62 -10.96
C SER A 90 -1.61 0.24 -10.29
N ALA A 91 -2.77 -0.28 -9.91
CA ALA A 91 -2.92 -1.66 -9.48
C ALA A 91 -4.23 -2.22 -10.03
N TRP A 92 -4.23 -3.48 -10.43
CA TRP A 92 -5.42 -4.17 -10.93
C TRP A 92 -5.31 -5.68 -10.69
N VAL A 93 -6.43 -6.39 -10.76
CA VAL A 93 -6.46 -7.85 -10.68
C VAL A 93 -6.88 -8.41 -12.03
N THR A 94 -6.20 -9.45 -12.49
CA THR A 94 -6.63 -10.26 -13.63
C THR A 94 -7.09 -11.63 -13.15
N GLU A 95 -8.07 -12.18 -13.85
CA GLU A 95 -8.59 -13.51 -13.58
C GLU A 95 -8.57 -14.35 -14.84
N THR A 96 -8.09 -15.58 -14.71
CA THR A 96 -8.13 -16.59 -15.76
C THR A 96 -8.65 -17.90 -15.17
N TYR A 97 -9.23 -18.74 -16.01
CA TYR A 97 -9.78 -20.03 -15.62
C TYR A 97 -9.15 -21.11 -16.48
N GLU A 98 -8.41 -22.00 -15.85
CA GLU A 98 -7.73 -23.11 -16.53
C GLU A 98 -8.48 -24.42 -16.25
N PRO A 99 -8.74 -25.25 -17.29
CA PRO A 99 -9.33 -26.56 -17.07
C PRO A 99 -8.35 -27.45 -16.29
N VAL A 100 -8.83 -28.15 -15.27
CA VAL A 100 -8.02 -29.13 -14.53
C VAL A 100 -8.06 -30.45 -15.27
N VAL A 101 -6.89 -30.93 -15.74
CA VAL A 101 -6.79 -32.22 -16.45
C VAL A 101 -7.30 -33.34 -15.55
N GLY A 102 -8.23 -34.15 -16.06
CA GLY A 102 -8.82 -35.26 -15.30
C GLY A 102 -9.94 -34.87 -14.32
N ALA A 103 -10.31 -33.59 -14.23
CA ALA A 103 -11.43 -33.14 -13.40
C ALA A 103 -12.50 -32.40 -14.22
N SER A 104 -13.72 -32.32 -13.67
CA SER A 104 -14.88 -31.67 -14.30
C SER A 104 -15.04 -30.19 -13.93
N HIS A 105 -13.97 -29.53 -13.48
CA HIS A 105 -14.01 -28.14 -13.02
C HIS A 105 -12.79 -27.33 -13.47
N TYR A 106 -12.92 -26.00 -13.41
CA TYR A 106 -11.84 -25.06 -13.70
C TYR A 106 -11.12 -24.64 -12.42
N ARG A 107 -9.81 -24.44 -12.54
CA ARG A 107 -8.98 -23.76 -11.54
C ARG A 107 -8.99 -22.26 -11.85
N ARG A 108 -9.40 -21.46 -10.87
CA ARG A 108 -9.32 -20.00 -10.92
C ARG A 108 -7.90 -19.53 -10.61
N LEU A 109 -7.31 -18.80 -11.54
CA LEU A 109 -6.03 -18.12 -11.41
C LEU A 109 -6.25 -16.61 -11.31
N ALA A 110 -5.96 -16.01 -10.16
CA ALA A 110 -6.12 -14.58 -9.91
C ALA A 110 -4.74 -13.95 -9.67
N THR A 111 -4.39 -12.93 -10.44
CA THR A 111 -3.09 -12.25 -10.33
C THR A 111 -3.29 -10.78 -10.02
N LEU A 112 -2.67 -10.30 -8.95
CA LEU A 112 -2.55 -8.87 -8.65
C LEU A 112 -1.37 -8.30 -9.43
N HIS A 113 -1.61 -7.20 -10.12
CA HIS A 113 -0.60 -6.43 -10.82
C HIS A 113 -0.46 -5.08 -10.12
N VAL A 114 0.78 -4.66 -9.89
CA VAL A 114 1.12 -3.34 -9.34
C VAL A 114 2.18 -2.75 -10.23
N ALA A 115 1.84 -1.71 -10.98
CA ALA A 115 2.72 -1.13 -11.97
C ALA A 115 3.03 0.34 -11.66
N ASN A 116 4.23 0.73 -12.04
CA ASN A 116 4.64 2.12 -12.13
C ASN A 116 5.17 2.35 -13.54
N GLU A 117 4.33 2.92 -14.39
CA GLU A 117 4.70 3.26 -15.77
C GLU A 117 5.46 4.59 -15.85
N SER A 118 5.71 5.25 -14.73
CA SER A 118 6.44 6.51 -14.69
C SER A 118 7.95 6.34 -14.79
N ASP A 119 8.63 7.45 -15.05
CA ASP A 119 10.09 7.54 -15.06
C ASP A 119 10.71 7.69 -13.66
N GLU A 120 9.88 7.74 -12.61
CA GLU A 120 10.32 7.98 -11.23
C GLU A 120 9.87 6.84 -10.32
N PRO A 121 10.66 6.44 -9.31
CA PRO A 121 10.21 5.45 -8.34
C PRO A 121 9.07 5.99 -7.46
N ALA A 122 8.17 5.09 -7.08
CA ALA A 122 7.23 5.30 -5.98
C ALA A 122 7.70 4.53 -4.74
N PHE A 123 7.38 5.04 -3.56
CA PHE A 123 7.87 4.53 -2.28
C PHE A 123 6.71 4.17 -1.37
N ASP A 124 6.95 3.29 -0.40
CA ASP A 124 5.98 2.90 0.62
C ASP A 124 4.60 2.58 0.03
N ALA A 125 4.59 1.74 -1.02
CA ALA A 125 3.37 1.39 -1.72
C ALA A 125 2.57 0.35 -0.91
N HIS A 126 1.29 0.65 -0.69
CA HIS A 126 0.32 -0.21 -0.01
C HIS A 126 -0.79 -0.55 -0.99
N VAL A 127 -1.05 -1.84 -1.15
CA VAL A 127 -2.11 -2.33 -2.03
C VAL A 127 -3.21 -2.92 -1.17
N SER A 128 -4.46 -2.69 -1.58
CA SER A 128 -5.62 -3.34 -1.01
C SER A 128 -6.41 -4.00 -2.14
N VAL A 129 -6.70 -5.28 -2.00
CA VAL A 129 -7.60 -6.02 -2.87
C VAL A 129 -9.02 -5.85 -2.36
N ILE A 130 -9.93 -5.50 -3.26
CA ILE A 130 -11.34 -5.24 -2.99
C ILE A 130 -12.16 -6.26 -3.76
N VAL A 131 -13.07 -6.96 -3.08
CA VAL A 131 -13.87 -8.03 -3.69
C VAL A 131 -15.36 -7.84 -3.46
N GLY A 132 -16.14 -8.52 -4.28
CA GLY A 132 -17.55 -8.75 -4.08
C GLY A 132 -18.43 -7.56 -4.39
N VAL A 133 -19.74 -7.79 -4.24
CA VAL A 133 -20.78 -6.78 -4.52
C VAL A 133 -20.69 -5.62 -3.53
N HIS A 134 -20.24 -5.90 -2.31
CA HIS A 134 -20.12 -4.91 -1.23
C HIS A 134 -18.77 -4.18 -1.19
N ALA A 135 -17.90 -4.39 -2.19
CA ALA A 135 -16.58 -3.77 -2.26
C ALA A 135 -15.79 -3.92 -0.94
N VAL A 136 -15.68 -5.16 -0.46
CA VAL A 136 -15.04 -5.50 0.81
C VAL A 136 -13.52 -5.41 0.63
N PRO A 137 -12.81 -4.57 1.39
CA PRO A 137 -11.35 -4.52 1.34
C PRO A 137 -10.77 -5.69 2.13
N LEU A 138 -9.99 -6.54 1.47
CA LEU A 138 -9.30 -7.69 2.06
C LEU A 138 -7.85 -7.37 2.47
N GLY A 139 -7.34 -6.20 2.08
CA GLY A 139 -5.96 -5.80 2.32
C GLY A 139 -4.98 -6.36 1.28
N PRO A 140 -3.69 -6.50 1.61
CA PRO A 140 -2.64 -6.73 0.62
C PRO A 140 -2.55 -8.19 0.12
N LEU A 141 -3.14 -9.14 0.85
CA LEU A 141 -3.08 -10.58 0.55
C LEU A 141 -1.63 -11.05 0.34
N SER A 142 -1.25 -11.38 -0.91
CA SER A 142 0.11 -11.83 -1.26
C SER A 142 1.10 -10.70 -1.50
N ALA A 143 0.65 -9.45 -1.64
CA ALA A 143 1.56 -8.33 -1.79
C ALA A 143 2.26 -7.98 -0.47
N PRO A 144 3.57 -7.67 -0.49
CA PRO A 144 4.24 -7.09 0.68
C PRO A 144 3.57 -5.80 1.12
N ALA A 145 3.49 -5.56 2.43
CA ALA A 145 2.89 -4.35 3.00
C ALA A 145 3.83 -3.70 4.03
N PRO A 146 4.52 -2.59 3.69
CA PRO A 146 4.56 -1.94 2.37
C PRO A 146 5.44 -2.67 1.34
N ILE A 147 5.18 -2.43 0.06
CA ILE A 147 6.18 -2.53 -1.01
C ILE A 147 7.09 -1.31 -0.86
N ALA A 148 8.32 -1.51 -0.38
CA ALA A 148 9.22 -0.41 -0.04
C ALA A 148 9.51 0.52 -1.23
N VAL A 149 9.75 -0.06 -2.42
CA VAL A 149 10.01 0.68 -3.66
C VAL A 149 9.30 0.00 -4.81
N LEU A 150 8.52 0.77 -5.56
CA LEU A 150 7.96 0.40 -6.85
C LEU A 150 8.80 1.04 -7.97
N PRO A 151 9.66 0.25 -8.65
CA PRO A 151 10.63 0.78 -9.60
C PRO A 151 9.95 1.47 -10.80
N PRO A 152 10.61 2.45 -11.44
CA PRO A 152 10.09 3.08 -12.65
C PRO A 152 10.00 2.07 -13.79
N ARG A 153 8.97 2.22 -14.63
CA ARG A 153 8.66 1.37 -15.79
C ARG A 153 8.66 -0.13 -15.49
N ARG A 154 8.18 -0.51 -14.31
CA ARG A 154 8.09 -1.92 -13.91
C ARG A 154 6.72 -2.27 -13.37
N GLU A 155 6.39 -3.53 -13.58
CA GLU A 155 5.24 -4.20 -13.03
C GLU A 155 5.72 -5.28 -12.05
N LEU A 156 5.06 -5.36 -10.91
CA LEU A 156 5.20 -6.44 -9.93
C LEU A 156 3.90 -7.25 -9.95
N THR A 157 4.02 -8.57 -9.97
CA THR A 157 2.89 -9.49 -9.98
C THR A 157 2.87 -10.36 -8.73
N PHE A 158 1.69 -10.61 -8.20
CA PHE A 158 1.48 -11.44 -7.01
C PHE A 158 0.28 -12.38 -7.23
N ASP A 159 0.46 -13.65 -6.89
CA ASP A 159 -0.61 -14.66 -6.99
C ASP A 159 -1.64 -14.49 -5.87
N LEU A 160 -2.91 -14.29 -6.22
CA LEU A 160 -4.04 -14.16 -5.30
C LEU A 160 -4.91 -15.42 -5.22
N SER A 161 -4.63 -16.47 -6.00
CA SER A 161 -5.49 -17.66 -6.08
C SER A 161 -5.67 -18.38 -4.76
N THR A 162 -4.60 -18.53 -3.98
CA THR A 162 -4.68 -19.15 -2.66
C THR A 162 -5.36 -18.23 -1.65
N PRO A 163 -4.95 -16.95 -1.48
CA PRO A 163 -5.61 -16.03 -0.55
C PRO A 163 -7.12 -15.89 -0.74
N LEU A 164 -7.58 -15.83 -1.99
CA LEU A 164 -9.00 -15.63 -2.27
C LEU A 164 -9.88 -16.81 -1.82
N ARG A 165 -9.34 -18.02 -1.67
CA ARG A 165 -10.11 -19.19 -1.17
C ARG A 165 -10.63 -19.00 0.26
N ALA A 166 -10.03 -18.11 1.03
CA ALA A 166 -10.47 -17.82 2.39
C ALA A 166 -11.82 -17.08 2.44
N HIS A 167 -12.29 -16.50 1.32
CA HIS A 167 -13.44 -15.60 1.29
C HIS A 167 -14.58 -16.13 0.42
N ASP A 168 -15.82 -15.91 0.86
CA ASP A 168 -17.02 -16.44 0.17
C ASP A 168 -17.37 -15.62 -1.08
N ASP A 169 -17.49 -14.30 -0.95
CA ASP A 169 -17.75 -13.39 -2.08
C ASP A 169 -16.44 -12.82 -2.61
N THR A 170 -15.86 -13.50 -3.60
CA THR A 170 -14.63 -13.08 -4.27
C THR A 170 -14.86 -12.58 -5.69
N TRP A 171 -16.12 -12.27 -6.03
CA TRP A 171 -16.48 -11.84 -7.37
C TRP A 171 -15.88 -10.48 -7.71
N ASN A 172 -15.51 -10.26 -8.98
CA ASN A 172 -15.01 -8.99 -9.52
C ASN A 172 -13.91 -8.34 -8.63
N PRO A 173 -12.78 -9.04 -8.42
CA PRO A 173 -11.69 -8.51 -7.64
C PRO A 173 -11.10 -7.27 -8.32
N ARG A 174 -10.89 -6.23 -7.51
CA ARG A 174 -10.30 -4.95 -7.91
C ARG A 174 -9.15 -4.62 -6.96
N ALA A 175 -8.32 -3.65 -7.31
CA ALA A 175 -7.23 -3.23 -6.46
C ALA A 175 -7.16 -1.71 -6.36
N SER A 176 -6.86 -1.22 -5.16
CA SER A 176 -6.43 0.15 -4.93
C SER A 176 -4.97 0.17 -4.48
N VAL A 177 -4.27 1.25 -4.77
CA VAL A 177 -2.88 1.44 -4.36
C VAL A 177 -2.67 2.83 -3.81
N SER A 178 -2.03 2.91 -2.65
CA SER A 178 -1.45 4.16 -2.17
C SER A 178 0.04 4.08 -2.08
N PHE A 179 0.69 5.23 -2.23
CA PHE A 179 2.13 5.32 -2.34
C PHE A 179 2.59 6.74 -2.06
N ARG A 180 3.88 6.88 -1.81
CA ARG A 180 4.59 8.14 -1.75
C ARG A 180 5.33 8.39 -3.05
N ASP A 181 5.25 9.63 -3.53
CA ASP A 181 6.12 10.06 -4.62
C ASP A 181 7.52 10.45 -4.12
N ARG A 182 8.45 10.76 -5.03
CA ARG A 182 9.81 11.22 -4.68
C ARG A 182 9.87 12.49 -3.82
N PHE A 183 8.76 13.22 -3.68
CA PHE A 183 8.64 14.42 -2.86
C PHE A 183 7.95 14.14 -1.51
N ASP A 184 7.80 12.87 -1.14
CA ASP A 184 7.14 12.40 0.09
C ASP A 184 5.67 12.84 0.18
N ARG A 185 5.01 13.02 -0.97
CA ARG A 185 3.57 13.28 -1.04
C ARG A 185 2.82 11.97 -1.16
N TRP A 186 1.77 11.84 -0.35
CA TRP A 186 0.86 10.70 -0.38
C TRP A 186 -0.15 10.80 -1.51
N TRP A 187 -0.25 9.71 -2.26
CA TRP A 187 -1.16 9.53 -3.36
C TRP A 187 -1.92 8.23 -3.19
N VAL A 188 -3.13 8.22 -3.73
CA VAL A 188 -4.08 7.12 -3.61
C VAL A 188 -4.74 6.99 -4.95
N ARG A 189 -4.63 5.83 -5.55
CA ARG A 189 -5.46 5.43 -6.67
C ARG A 189 -6.46 4.41 -6.17
N ASP A 190 -7.73 4.79 -6.23
CA ASP A 190 -8.82 3.91 -5.83
C ASP A 190 -9.06 2.77 -6.85
N GLU A 191 -9.98 1.88 -6.53
CA GLU A 191 -10.36 0.73 -7.35
C GLU A 191 -10.98 1.09 -8.71
N ASN A 192 -11.38 2.34 -8.90
CA ASN A 192 -11.92 2.86 -10.16
C ASN A 192 -10.84 3.61 -10.97
N GLY A 193 -9.60 3.62 -10.49
CA GLY A 193 -8.47 4.26 -11.15
C GLY A 193 -8.37 5.77 -10.92
N LEU A 194 -9.19 6.36 -10.05
CA LEU A 194 -9.15 7.79 -9.76
C LEU A 194 -8.00 8.09 -8.79
N LEU A 195 -7.11 8.99 -9.21
CA LEU A 195 -5.98 9.43 -8.41
C LEU A 195 -6.35 10.65 -7.56
N ARG A 196 -6.17 10.55 -6.25
CA ARG A 196 -6.36 11.64 -5.28
C ARG A 196 -5.16 11.78 -4.36
N ARG A 197 -5.02 12.96 -3.77
CA ARG A 197 -4.06 13.14 -2.67
C ARG A 197 -4.58 12.44 -1.43
N GLY A 198 -3.72 11.62 -0.82
CA GLY A 198 -4.00 10.91 0.41
C GLY A 198 -3.79 11.78 1.65
N GLY A 199 -4.38 11.35 2.76
CA GLY A 199 -4.05 11.83 4.11
C GLY A 199 -3.08 10.87 4.81
N ALA A 200 -2.70 11.19 6.04
CA ALA A 200 -2.10 10.17 6.93
C ALA A 200 -3.22 9.25 7.43
N GLY A 201 -3.03 7.95 7.27
CA GLY A 201 -4.02 6.93 7.60
C GLY A 201 -4.41 6.99 9.07
N ARG A 202 -5.66 6.64 9.34
CA ARG A 202 -6.23 6.66 10.70
C ARG A 202 -6.83 5.30 10.99
N TRP A 203 -6.71 4.88 12.25
CA TRP A 203 -7.53 3.79 12.75
C TRP A 203 -8.97 4.27 12.83
N ILE A 204 -9.87 3.53 12.20
CA ILE A 204 -11.31 3.73 12.30
C ILE A 204 -11.94 2.52 12.94
N GLU A 205 -13.03 2.76 13.64
CA GLU A 205 -13.90 1.68 14.08
C GLU A 205 -14.52 1.04 12.84
N THR A 206 -14.44 -0.28 12.77
CA THR A 206 -15.07 -1.04 11.69
C THR A 206 -16.55 -1.16 12.04
N ASN A 207 -17.45 -0.94 11.07
CA ASN A 207 -18.84 -1.31 11.24
C ASN A 207 -18.94 -2.84 11.34
N ASP A 208 -19.66 -3.36 12.35
CA ASP A 208 -19.82 -4.80 12.62
C ASP A 208 -20.17 -5.60 11.35
N SER A 209 -21.02 -5.06 10.48
CA SER A 209 -21.41 -5.73 9.22
C SER A 209 -20.25 -5.85 8.22
N GLN A 210 -19.42 -4.82 8.09
CA GLN A 210 -18.23 -4.87 7.23
C GLN A 210 -17.13 -5.74 7.85
N GLN A 211 -17.02 -5.75 9.18
CA GLN A 211 -16.07 -6.59 9.89
C GLN A 211 -16.37 -8.08 9.64
N MET A 212 -17.64 -8.48 9.72
CA MET A 212 -18.03 -9.88 9.45
C MET A 212 -17.71 -10.30 8.02
N LEU A 213 -17.89 -9.41 7.03
CA LEU A 213 -17.53 -9.71 5.64
C LEU A 213 -16.02 -9.84 5.44
N GLN A 214 -15.20 -9.05 6.14
CA GLN A 214 -13.74 -9.15 6.08
C GLN A 214 -13.19 -10.43 6.72
N LEU A 215 -13.89 -11.00 7.70
CA LEU A 215 -13.47 -12.23 8.36
C LEU A 215 -13.47 -13.43 7.42
N GLY A 216 -14.22 -13.40 6.32
CA GLY A 216 -14.30 -14.46 5.33
C GLY A 216 -15.01 -15.73 5.83
N SER A 217 -14.83 -16.82 5.10
CA SER A 217 -15.52 -18.09 5.29
C SER A 217 -15.22 -18.73 6.63
N GLU A 218 -16.19 -19.41 7.24
CA GLU A 218 -16.04 -20.22 8.46
C GLU A 218 -15.45 -21.60 8.11
N SER A 219 -14.26 -21.63 7.52
CA SER A 219 -13.64 -22.87 7.01
C SER A 219 -12.16 -22.99 7.36
N LEU A 220 -11.62 -24.21 7.26
CA LEU A 220 -10.18 -24.45 7.40
C LEU A 220 -9.35 -23.89 6.23
N GLU A 221 -10.00 -23.43 5.15
CA GLU A 221 -9.37 -22.69 4.04
C GLU A 221 -9.07 -21.23 4.41
N ASN A 222 -9.59 -20.76 5.55
CA ASN A 222 -9.40 -19.41 6.04
C ASN A 222 -8.36 -19.36 7.18
N PRO A 223 -7.13 -18.87 6.94
CA PRO A 223 -6.07 -18.86 7.94
C PRO A 223 -6.38 -17.95 9.14
N LEU A 224 -7.20 -16.91 8.97
CA LEU A 224 -7.65 -16.07 10.07
C LEU A 224 -8.58 -16.86 11.00
N ARG A 225 -9.51 -17.64 10.47
CA ARG A 225 -10.39 -18.50 11.28
C ARG A 225 -9.64 -19.60 12.00
N VAL A 226 -8.72 -20.28 11.31
CA VAL A 226 -7.83 -21.26 11.94
C VAL A 226 -7.07 -20.63 13.11
N THR A 227 -6.54 -19.42 12.93
CA THR A 227 -5.86 -18.68 14.00
C THR A 227 -6.80 -18.33 15.15
N MET A 228 -8.01 -17.84 14.86
CA MET A 228 -9.00 -17.50 15.88
C MET A 228 -9.44 -18.72 16.68
N TRP A 229 -9.74 -19.84 16.03
CA TRP A 229 -10.12 -21.09 16.70
C TRP A 229 -8.98 -21.64 17.54
N PHE A 230 -7.76 -21.61 17.02
CA PHE A 230 -6.58 -22.03 17.77
C PHE A 230 -6.39 -21.18 19.04
N LEU A 231 -6.43 -19.85 18.93
CA LEU A 231 -6.29 -18.95 20.08
C LEU A 231 -7.47 -19.08 21.07
N ALA A 232 -8.69 -19.26 20.57
CA ALA A 232 -9.85 -19.50 21.41
C ALA A 232 -9.72 -20.82 22.18
N GLY A 233 -9.29 -21.89 21.52
CA GLY A 233 -8.97 -23.16 22.16
C GLY A 233 -7.92 -22.99 23.25
N LEU A 234 -6.81 -22.28 22.97
CA LEU A 234 -5.75 -22.06 23.96
C LEU A 234 -6.26 -21.34 25.21
N ARG A 235 -7.22 -20.42 25.04
CA ARG A 235 -7.83 -19.66 26.14
C ARG A 235 -8.89 -20.46 26.90
N ALA A 236 -9.64 -21.31 26.20
CA ALA A 236 -10.77 -22.06 26.75
C ALA A 236 -10.36 -23.40 27.38
N ALA A 237 -9.22 -23.96 26.97
CA ALA A 237 -8.74 -25.23 27.47
C ALA A 237 -8.61 -25.19 29.00
N ASP A 238 -9.38 -26.04 29.68
CA ASP A 238 -8.93 -26.59 30.94
C ASP A 238 -7.64 -27.38 30.66
N ARG A 239 -6.82 -27.60 31.68
CA ARG A 239 -5.44 -28.11 31.53
C ARG A 239 -5.32 -29.50 30.86
N ALA A 240 -6.40 -30.15 30.43
CA ALA A 240 -6.44 -31.58 30.17
C ALA A 240 -6.75 -32.03 28.72
N ASP A 241 -7.31 -31.20 27.82
CA ASP A 241 -7.73 -31.70 26.49
C ASP A 241 -7.01 -31.01 25.30
N LEU A 242 -5.67 -31.09 25.33
CA LEU A 242 -4.80 -30.64 24.24
C LEU A 242 -4.83 -31.59 23.03
N SER A 243 -5.39 -32.80 23.18
CA SER A 243 -5.69 -33.74 22.08
C SER A 243 -6.58 -33.12 20.99
N ASN A 244 -7.34 -32.08 21.32
CA ASN A 244 -8.18 -31.37 20.36
C ASN A 244 -7.40 -30.49 19.36
N PHE A 245 -6.11 -30.23 19.58
CA PHE A 245 -5.31 -29.38 18.68
C PHE A 245 -4.68 -30.13 17.52
N ASP A 246 -4.56 -31.46 17.54
CA ASP A 246 -3.91 -32.24 16.47
C ASP A 246 -4.52 -31.96 15.09
N GLY A 247 -5.82 -31.63 15.06
CA GLY A 247 -6.53 -31.23 13.84
C GLY A 247 -6.13 -29.86 13.29
N PHE A 248 -5.50 -28.99 14.08
CA PHE A 248 -5.11 -27.61 13.73
C PHE A 248 -3.61 -27.43 13.57
N LEU A 249 -2.78 -28.28 14.18
CA LEU A 249 -1.33 -28.16 14.13
C LEU A 249 -0.76 -28.70 12.81
N ALA A 250 0.29 -28.07 12.33
CA ALA A 250 1.05 -28.55 11.19
C ALA A 250 1.98 -29.68 11.67
N PRO A 251 1.78 -30.95 11.26
CA PRO A 251 2.57 -32.06 11.80
C PRO A 251 4.04 -32.02 11.34
N GLU A 252 4.36 -31.26 10.30
CA GLU A 252 5.73 -30.99 9.84
C GLU A 252 6.50 -30.00 10.73
N ALA A 253 5.81 -29.29 11.63
CA ALA A 253 6.48 -28.31 12.48
C ALA A 253 7.22 -29.03 13.62
N PRO A 254 8.54 -28.80 13.78
CA PRO A 254 9.37 -29.61 14.67
C PRO A 254 9.11 -29.40 16.16
N GLY A 255 8.42 -28.32 16.55
CA GLY A 255 8.32 -27.89 17.95
C GLY A 255 7.04 -28.29 18.69
N TRP A 256 6.03 -28.87 18.03
CA TRP A 256 4.74 -29.13 18.68
C TRP A 256 4.77 -30.26 19.70
N SER A 257 5.65 -31.24 19.55
CA SER A 257 5.79 -32.35 20.51
C SER A 257 6.36 -31.90 21.86
N ASP A 258 7.18 -30.85 21.86
CA ASP A 258 7.95 -30.39 23.03
C ASP A 258 7.41 -29.07 23.60
N VAL A 259 6.25 -28.60 23.12
CA VAL A 259 5.73 -27.29 23.50
C VAL A 259 5.20 -27.30 24.94
N ASN A 260 5.58 -26.29 25.73
CA ASN A 260 4.92 -26.01 26.99
C ASN A 260 3.66 -25.18 26.73
N TRP A 261 2.51 -25.85 26.72
CA TRP A 261 1.21 -25.24 26.45
C TRP A 261 0.81 -24.15 27.46
N GLU A 262 1.22 -24.27 28.73
CA GLU A 262 0.90 -23.27 29.75
C GLU A 262 1.68 -21.97 29.51
N ASP A 263 2.96 -22.08 29.11
CA ASP A 263 3.78 -20.94 28.72
C ASP A 263 3.24 -20.30 27.44
N LEU A 264 2.93 -21.09 26.41
CA LEU A 264 2.37 -20.57 25.16
C LEU A 264 1.06 -19.82 25.38
N ARG A 265 0.16 -20.37 26.21
CA ARG A 265 -1.10 -19.72 26.58
C ARG A 265 -0.86 -18.40 27.30
N ARG A 266 0.04 -18.37 28.29
CA ARG A 266 0.41 -17.15 29.02
C ARG A 266 0.96 -16.08 28.08
N ASP A 267 1.88 -16.47 27.20
CA ASP A 267 2.61 -15.54 26.33
C ASP A 267 1.70 -14.95 25.22
N THR A 268 0.61 -15.64 24.87
CA THR A 268 -0.35 -15.24 23.82
C THR A 268 -1.67 -14.68 24.37
N PHE A 269 -1.88 -14.67 25.68
CA PHE A 269 -3.19 -14.37 26.30
C PHE A 269 -3.74 -13.01 25.86
N ASP A 270 -2.91 -11.97 25.93
CA ASP A 270 -3.28 -10.57 25.63
C ASP A 270 -3.21 -10.23 24.12
N PHE A 271 -2.83 -11.18 23.27
CA PHE A 271 -2.65 -10.94 21.84
C PHE A 271 -3.92 -11.26 21.05
N GLN A 272 -4.40 -10.32 20.23
CA GLN A 272 -5.55 -10.53 19.35
C GLN A 272 -5.12 -10.59 17.88
N PRO A 273 -5.74 -11.46 17.06
CA PRO A 273 -5.45 -11.50 15.63
C PRO A 273 -5.96 -10.23 14.95
N THR A 274 -5.14 -9.69 14.06
CA THR A 274 -5.54 -8.63 13.14
C THR A 274 -6.21 -9.24 11.91
N SER A 275 -7.08 -8.49 11.22
CA SER A 275 -7.69 -8.91 9.95
C SER A 275 -6.71 -8.98 8.77
N MET A 276 -5.43 -8.68 9.02
CA MET A 276 -4.38 -8.65 8.01
C MET A 276 -3.67 -10.00 7.94
N VAL A 277 -4.07 -10.80 6.96
CA VAL A 277 -3.36 -12.03 6.59
C VAL A 277 -2.35 -11.69 5.48
N ALA A 278 -1.09 -12.05 5.70
CA ALA A 278 -0.04 -11.93 4.71
C ALA A 278 0.31 -13.31 4.13
N TYR A 279 0.50 -13.39 2.81
CA TYR A 279 0.88 -14.64 2.12
C TYR A 279 2.27 -14.47 1.50
N PRO A 280 3.35 -14.67 2.27
CA PRO A 280 4.71 -14.41 1.81
C PRO A 280 5.22 -15.38 0.73
N ALA A 281 4.55 -16.53 0.56
CA ALA A 281 4.84 -17.52 -0.47
C ALA A 281 3.57 -18.37 -0.68
N PRO A 282 3.45 -19.11 -1.81
CA PRO A 282 2.42 -20.13 -1.96
C PRO A 282 2.43 -21.08 -0.75
N TYR A 283 1.24 -21.46 -0.29
CA TYR A 283 1.04 -22.38 0.84
C TYR A 283 1.50 -21.90 2.22
N ILE A 284 1.94 -20.64 2.35
CA ILE A 284 2.34 -20.06 3.63
C ILE A 284 1.52 -18.80 3.89
N ALA A 285 0.90 -18.73 5.07
CA ALA A 285 0.16 -17.57 5.54
C ALA A 285 0.70 -17.11 6.89
N ARG A 286 0.56 -15.82 7.17
CA ARG A 286 0.90 -15.20 8.45
C ARG A 286 -0.22 -14.31 8.92
N VAL A 287 -0.68 -14.56 10.14
CA VAL A 287 -1.63 -13.69 10.83
C VAL A 287 -0.87 -12.92 11.89
N LYS A 288 -0.87 -11.59 11.78
CA LYS A 288 -0.27 -10.72 12.81
C LYS A 288 -1.18 -10.69 14.03
N LEU A 289 -0.59 -10.92 15.20
CA LEU A 289 -1.24 -10.70 16.49
C LEU A 289 -0.75 -9.39 17.12
N SER A 290 -1.69 -8.61 17.65
CA SER A 290 -1.43 -7.35 18.35
C SER A 290 -1.69 -7.53 19.84
N GLY A 291 -0.73 -7.16 20.68
CA GLY A 291 -0.94 -7.02 22.14
C GLY A 291 -1.53 -5.66 22.53
N ASP A 292 -1.77 -4.76 21.56
CA ASP A 292 -2.46 -3.50 21.81
C ASP A 292 -3.98 -3.72 21.81
N VAL A 293 -4.56 -3.78 23.00
CA VAL A 293 -6.01 -3.93 23.24
C VAL A 293 -6.84 -2.80 22.63
N HIS A 294 -6.26 -1.61 22.41
CA HIS A 294 -6.96 -0.47 21.82
C HIS A 294 -7.15 -0.59 20.32
N LEU A 295 -6.50 -1.56 19.66
CA LEU A 295 -6.65 -1.84 18.24
C LEU A 295 -7.71 -2.92 17.94
N GLN A 296 -8.29 -3.54 18.95
CA GLN A 296 -9.33 -4.55 18.77
C GLN A 296 -10.56 -3.95 18.07
N GLY A 297 -11.03 -4.63 17.01
CA GLY A 297 -12.19 -4.18 16.20
C GLY A 297 -11.92 -2.98 15.28
N LYS A 298 -10.69 -2.47 15.26
CA LYS A 298 -10.31 -1.33 14.41
C LYS A 298 -9.69 -1.81 13.11
N THR A 299 -10.03 -1.12 12.03
CA THR A 299 -9.38 -1.26 10.73
C THR A 299 -8.68 0.05 10.37
N VAL A 300 -7.72 -0.01 9.46
CA VAL A 300 -7.07 1.20 8.95
C VAL A 300 -7.97 1.79 7.86
N SER A 301 -8.36 3.06 7.98
CA SER A 301 -9.31 3.76 7.09
C SER A 301 -8.80 4.02 5.67
N VAL A 302 -7.74 3.33 5.26
CA VAL A 302 -6.94 3.54 4.04
C VAL A 302 -5.96 4.73 4.13
N ASP A 303 -4.79 4.50 3.53
CA ASP A 303 -3.63 5.38 3.24
C ASP A 303 -2.71 5.85 4.37
N GLY A 304 -1.82 4.95 4.77
CA GLY A 304 -0.55 5.35 5.36
C GLY A 304 -0.43 5.05 6.85
N LEU A 305 0.64 4.33 7.15
CA LEU A 305 1.10 3.88 8.46
C LEU A 305 0.24 2.80 9.12
N PHE A 306 0.80 1.59 9.10
CA PHE A 306 0.77 0.72 10.26
C PHE A 306 1.36 1.50 11.44
N ALA A 307 0.54 2.04 12.34
CA ALA A 307 1.05 2.52 13.61
C ALA A 307 1.47 1.28 14.43
N THR A 308 2.75 0.94 14.31
CA THR A 308 3.49 -0.03 15.13
C THR A 308 3.76 0.56 16.51
N GLY A 309 2.69 0.73 17.29
CA GLY A 309 2.79 0.91 18.74
C GLY A 309 2.37 -0.40 19.41
N GLY A 310 3.22 -0.95 20.26
CA GLY A 310 2.89 -2.14 21.07
C GLY A 310 3.57 -3.44 20.62
N PRO A 311 3.60 -4.45 21.51
CA PRO A 311 4.17 -5.75 21.21
C PRO A 311 3.33 -6.47 20.14
N TRP A 312 4.01 -7.15 19.23
CA TRP A 312 3.38 -7.94 18.18
C TRP A 312 4.09 -9.28 18.03
N MET A 313 3.35 -10.26 17.54
CA MET A 313 3.87 -11.56 17.13
C MET A 313 3.09 -12.05 15.92
N PHE A 314 3.52 -13.17 15.34
CA PHE A 314 2.87 -13.76 14.19
C PHE A 314 2.50 -15.21 14.46
N VAL A 315 1.34 -15.61 13.95
CA VAL A 315 1.01 -17.01 13.74
C VAL A 315 1.36 -17.33 12.29
N THR A 316 2.28 -18.27 12.10
CA THR A 316 2.64 -18.79 10.78
C THR A 316 1.81 -20.05 10.52
N LEU A 317 1.22 -20.15 9.34
CA LEU A 317 0.41 -21.28 8.91
C LEU A 317 0.95 -21.88 7.62
N THR A 318 0.83 -23.21 7.48
CA THR A 318 1.07 -23.94 6.24
C THR A 318 -0.23 -24.50 5.68
N TYR A 319 -0.38 -24.52 4.36
CA TYR A 319 -1.57 -25.05 3.71
C TYR A 319 -1.33 -26.47 3.19
N ARG A 320 -2.31 -27.34 3.38
CA ARG A 320 -2.36 -28.66 2.75
C ARG A 320 -3.70 -28.84 2.03
N PRO A 321 -3.74 -29.17 0.73
CA PRO A 321 -4.99 -29.29 -0.02
C PRO A 321 -6.07 -30.19 0.61
N GLU A 322 -5.67 -31.27 1.27
CA GLU A 322 -6.58 -32.24 1.88
C GLU A 322 -7.12 -31.81 3.26
N ARG A 323 -6.48 -30.82 3.89
CA ARG A 323 -6.70 -30.49 5.30
C ARG A 323 -7.02 -29.00 5.51
N GLY A 324 -6.61 -28.12 4.61
CA GLY A 324 -6.65 -26.67 4.77
C GLY A 324 -5.41 -26.13 5.49
N TRP A 325 -5.54 -24.97 6.12
CA TRP A 325 -4.46 -24.30 6.87
C TRP A 325 -4.19 -24.94 8.22
N ARG A 326 -2.91 -25.02 8.59
CA ARG A 326 -2.45 -25.58 9.86
C ARG A 326 -1.44 -24.66 10.52
N VAL A 327 -1.48 -24.56 11.84
CA VAL A 327 -0.60 -23.71 12.63
C VAL A 327 0.80 -24.34 12.64
N PHE A 328 1.75 -23.66 12.01
CA PHE A 328 3.15 -24.07 11.94
C PHE A 328 3.94 -23.55 13.13
N GLY A 329 3.66 -22.33 13.59
CA GLY A 329 4.35 -21.77 14.74
C GLY A 329 3.86 -20.39 15.12
N ILE A 330 4.23 -19.94 16.32
CA ILE A 330 3.80 -18.67 16.90
C ILE A 330 5.03 -17.93 17.45
N GLY A 331 5.07 -16.62 17.24
CA GLY A 331 6.16 -15.77 17.71
C GLY A 331 6.78 -14.97 16.57
N SER A 332 8.08 -15.15 16.36
CA SER A 332 8.81 -14.49 15.27
C SER A 332 8.43 -15.05 13.89
N THR A 333 8.59 -14.25 12.83
CA THR A 333 8.34 -14.72 11.47
C THR A 333 9.39 -15.74 11.04
N VAL A 334 8.94 -16.90 10.57
CA VAL A 334 9.81 -17.90 9.93
C VAL A 334 9.85 -17.63 8.44
N GLN A 335 11.04 -17.53 7.85
CA GLN A 335 11.19 -17.29 6.41
C GLN A 335 10.66 -18.49 5.60
N PRO A 336 10.02 -18.28 4.43
CA PRO A 336 9.43 -19.37 3.66
C PRO A 336 10.40 -20.49 3.28
N ASP A 337 11.65 -20.14 2.96
CA ASP A 337 12.73 -21.07 2.60
C ASP A 337 13.19 -21.98 3.75
N ARG A 338 12.74 -21.70 4.98
CA ARG A 338 13.04 -22.51 6.18
C ARG A 338 11.90 -23.42 6.59
N ILE A 339 10.76 -23.34 5.90
CA ILE A 339 9.58 -24.15 6.21
C ILE A 339 9.61 -25.39 5.31
N LEU A 340 9.82 -26.55 5.93
CA LEU A 340 9.76 -27.83 5.23
C LEU A 340 8.29 -28.24 5.10
N LEU A 341 7.70 -27.99 3.93
CA LEU A 341 6.35 -28.45 3.63
C LEU A 341 6.35 -29.97 3.41
N ALA A 342 5.19 -30.59 3.58
CA ALA A 342 5.04 -32.02 3.36
C ALA A 342 5.30 -32.43 1.91
N ASP A 343 5.74 -33.67 1.72
CA ASP A 343 5.89 -34.25 0.39
C ASP A 343 4.57 -34.14 -0.40
N GLY A 344 4.67 -33.76 -1.69
CA GLY A 344 3.52 -33.58 -2.57
C GLY A 344 2.79 -32.23 -2.44
N THR A 345 3.20 -31.33 -1.54
CA THR A 345 2.53 -30.02 -1.36
C THR A 345 2.53 -29.16 -2.62
N PHE A 346 3.63 -29.18 -3.39
CA PHE A 346 3.77 -28.39 -4.61
C PHE A 346 3.11 -29.05 -5.84
N GLY A 347 2.46 -30.21 -5.68
CA GLY A 347 2.20 -31.12 -6.79
C GLY A 347 3.51 -31.64 -7.38
N GLN A 348 3.48 -32.78 -8.07
CA GLN A 348 4.54 -33.00 -9.04
C GLN A 348 4.43 -31.92 -10.13
N PRO A 349 5.52 -31.54 -10.81
CA PRO A 349 5.36 -30.91 -12.11
C PRO A 349 4.68 -31.95 -13.01
N GLU A 350 3.36 -31.85 -13.18
CA GLU A 350 2.58 -32.57 -14.19
C GLU A 350 2.20 -31.63 -15.33
#